data_AF-A0A5C4MJ96-F1
#
_entry.id   AF-A0A5C4MJ96-F1
#
_cell.length_a   1.000
_cell.length_b   1.000
_cell.length_c   1.000
_cell.angle_alpha   90.00
_cell.angle_beta   90.00
_cell.angle_gamma   90.00
#
_symmetry.space_group_name_H-M   'P 1'
#
loop_
_entity.id
_entity.type
_entity.pdbx_description
1 polymer ?
#
loop_
_entity_poly.entity_id
_entity_poly.type
_entity_poly.pdbx_seq_one_letter_code
_entity_poly.pdbx_strand_id
1 'polypeptide(L)'
;MRKTASIASILLGAIMIVAAIATWVVVSSTLSDQKIVVSDDADCAAGSTVAGPISAYCQAKVIDKHTLEATDGRTYAELDREDPLRETAMDSAFLQASLFTSVVAFGVAAMAAAMGVIFILIGLGIRDVSTRAASRTDATSTD
;
A
#
# COMPACT_ATOMS: atom_id res chain seq x y z
N MET A 1 -7.63 32.93 -11.72
CA MET A 1 -8.21 31.74 -11.03
C MET A 1 -7.90 30.42 -11.73
N ARG A 2 -8.09 30.28 -13.06
CA ARG A 2 -7.81 29.01 -13.76
C ARG A 2 -6.33 28.56 -13.72
N LYS A 3 -5.39 29.49 -13.93
CA LYS A 3 -3.94 29.21 -13.88
C LYS A 3 -3.47 28.77 -12.48
N THR A 4 -3.97 29.43 -11.43
CA THR A 4 -3.65 29.09 -10.04
C THR A 4 -4.21 27.71 -9.65
N ALA A 5 -5.42 27.36 -10.09
CA ALA A 5 -6.01 26.04 -9.85
C ALA A 5 -5.25 24.90 -10.56
N SER A 6 -4.81 25.13 -11.80
CA SER A 6 -3.97 24.17 -12.54
C SER A 6 -2.62 23.93 -11.84
N ILE A 7 -1.93 24.99 -11.44
CA ILE A 7 -0.65 24.86 -10.73
C ILE A 7 -0.84 24.16 -9.39
N ALA A 8 -1.86 24.55 -8.62
CA ALA A 8 -2.14 23.96 -7.31
C ALA A 8 -2.44 22.46 -7.40
N SER A 9 -3.24 22.02 -8.38
CA SER A 9 -3.56 20.59 -8.57
C SER A 9 -2.33 19.76 -8.97
N ILE A 10 -1.50 20.27 -9.89
CA ILE A 10 -0.25 19.58 -10.28
C ILE A 10 0.70 19.46 -9.08
N LEU A 11 0.88 20.55 -8.32
CA LEU A 11 1.75 20.55 -7.15
C LEU A 11 1.26 19.60 -6.06
N LEU A 12 -0.04 19.61 -5.76
CA LEU A 12 -0.64 18.69 -4.81
C LEU A 12 -0.44 17.24 -5.24
N GLY A 13 -0.70 16.93 -6.51
CA GLY A 13 -0.52 15.58 -7.03
C GLY A 13 0.93 15.11 -6.97
N ALA A 14 1.90 15.99 -7.29
CA ALA A 14 3.32 15.69 -7.17
C ALA A 14 3.74 15.42 -5.72
N ILE A 15 3.27 16.24 -4.76
CA ILE A 15 3.54 16.03 -3.34
C ILE A 15 2.97 14.69 -2.86
N MET A 16 1.75 14.34 -3.26
CA MET A 16 1.13 13.06 -2.91
C MET A 16 1.93 11.87 -3.42
N ILE A 17 2.43 11.92 -4.67
CA ILE A 17 3.27 10.84 -5.23
C ILE A 17 4.58 10.72 -4.46
N VAL A 18 5.26 11.83 -4.15
CA VAL A 18 6.51 11.80 -3.39
C VAL A 18 6.29 11.23 -1.99
N ALA A 19 5.22 11.65 -1.30
CA ALA A 19 4.86 11.12 0.01
C ALA A 19 4.56 9.61 -0.06
N ALA A 20 3.78 9.17 -1.05
CA ALA A 20 3.46 7.76 -1.27
C ALA A 20 4.72 6.90 -1.48
N ILE A 21 5.65 7.35 -2.33
CA ILE A 21 6.92 6.66 -2.58
C ILE A 21 7.74 6.58 -1.30
N ALA A 22 7.86 7.69 -0.56
CA ALA A 22 8.58 7.71 0.71
C ALA A 22 7.99 6.72 1.72
N THR A 23 6.66 6.70 1.89
CA THR A 23 5.98 5.74 2.75
C THR A 23 6.24 4.30 2.30
N TRP A 24 6.13 4.01 1.00
CA TRP A 24 6.41 2.67 0.46
C TRP A 24 7.83 2.20 0.82
N VAL A 25 8.82 3.06 0.63
CA VAL A 25 10.23 2.77 0.94
C VAL A 25 10.41 2.50 2.44
N VAL A 26 9.84 3.34 3.30
CA VAL A 26 9.96 3.18 4.77
C VAL A 26 9.33 1.86 5.25
N VAL A 27 8.14 1.51 4.74
CA VAL A 27 7.49 0.24 5.10
C VAL A 27 8.30 -0.94 4.59
N SER A 28 8.79 -0.87 3.34
CA SER A 28 9.61 -1.93 2.74
C SER A 28 10.92 -2.14 3.49
N SER A 29 11.63 -1.07 3.87
CA SER A 29 12.85 -1.17 4.67
C SER A 29 12.58 -1.74 6.06
N THR A 30 11.51 -1.28 6.72
CA THR A 30 11.12 -1.78 8.04
C THR A 30 10.85 -3.28 8.02
N LEU A 31 10.13 -3.78 7.01
CA LEU A 31 9.89 -5.22 6.86
C LEU A 31 11.19 -5.98 6.56
N SER A 32 12.02 -5.46 5.66
CA SER A 32 13.25 -6.13 5.25
C SER A 32 14.27 -6.20 6.38
N ASP A 33 14.30 -5.22 7.27
CA ASP A 33 15.19 -5.18 8.44
C ASP A 33 14.90 -6.31 9.44
N GLN A 34 13.66 -6.83 9.45
CA GLN A 34 13.27 -7.97 10.29
C GLN A 34 13.82 -9.30 9.77
N LYS A 35 14.40 -9.34 8.56
CA LYS A 35 15.01 -10.53 7.94
C LYS A 35 14.10 -11.76 7.92
N ILE A 36 12.80 -11.53 7.84
CA ILE A 36 11.81 -12.61 7.72
C ILE A 36 11.84 -13.12 6.28
N VAL A 37 11.89 -14.43 6.13
CA VAL A 37 11.78 -15.12 4.83
C VAL A 37 10.47 -15.89 4.82
N VAL A 38 9.77 -15.82 3.70
CA VAL A 38 8.51 -16.56 3.53
C VAL A 38 8.81 -18.06 3.60
N SER A 39 8.04 -18.80 4.39
CA SER A 39 8.22 -20.25 4.54
C SER A 39 8.23 -20.99 3.20
N ASP A 40 9.03 -22.05 3.09
CA ASP A 40 9.19 -22.83 1.86
C ASP A 40 7.91 -23.57 1.44
N ASP A 41 7.01 -23.84 2.40
CA ASP A 41 5.72 -24.50 2.19
C ASP A 41 4.55 -23.52 2.00
N ALA A 42 4.85 -22.23 1.79
CA ALA A 42 3.85 -21.22 1.45
C ALA A 42 3.37 -21.37 0.00
N ASP A 43 2.07 -21.14 -0.23
CA ASP A 43 1.47 -21.22 -1.57
C ASP A 43 1.96 -20.12 -2.54
N CYS A 44 2.62 -19.08 -2.00
CA CYS A 44 3.14 -17.96 -2.77
C CYS A 44 4.38 -17.34 -2.12
N ALA A 45 5.24 -16.75 -2.94
CA ALA A 45 6.45 -16.04 -2.50
C ALA A 45 7.40 -16.84 -1.59
N ALA A 46 7.31 -18.18 -1.57
CA ALA A 46 8.17 -19.07 -0.80
C ALA A 46 9.67 -18.74 -1.01
N GLY A 47 10.44 -18.73 0.07
CA GLY A 47 11.86 -18.38 0.07
C GLY A 47 12.17 -16.91 -0.20
N SER A 48 11.17 -16.06 -0.46
CA SER A 48 11.38 -14.62 -0.69
C SER A 48 11.48 -13.87 0.64
N THR A 49 12.30 -12.83 0.69
CA THR A 49 12.33 -11.91 1.84
C THR A 49 11.00 -11.15 1.95
N VAL A 50 10.48 -11.02 3.16
CA VAL A 50 9.31 -10.20 3.44
C VAL A 50 9.70 -8.73 3.37
N ALA A 51 9.52 -8.12 2.19
CA ALA A 51 9.84 -6.71 1.95
C ALA A 51 8.77 -5.96 1.15
N GLY A 52 7.73 -6.67 0.69
CA GLY A 52 6.63 -6.10 -0.08
C GLY A 52 5.26 -6.65 0.33
N PRO A 53 4.18 -6.10 -0.26
CA PRO A 53 2.82 -6.46 0.13
C PRO A 53 2.49 -7.94 -0.13
N ILE A 54 2.93 -8.49 -1.26
CA ILE A 54 2.64 -9.88 -1.61
C ILE A 54 3.38 -10.83 -0.66
N SER A 55 4.68 -10.62 -0.45
CA SER A 55 5.46 -11.45 0.49
C SER A 55 4.94 -11.37 1.93
N ALA A 56 4.51 -10.19 2.38
CA ALA A 56 3.94 -10.02 3.73
C ALA A 56 2.60 -10.75 3.86
N TYR A 57 1.75 -10.67 2.83
CA TYR A 57 0.49 -11.42 2.78
C TYR A 57 0.72 -12.94 2.79
N CYS A 58 1.63 -13.44 1.95
CA CYS A 58 1.96 -14.87 1.88
C CYS A 58 2.53 -15.38 3.20
N GLN A 59 3.42 -14.60 3.86
CA GLN A 59 3.94 -14.97 5.17
C GLN A 59 2.85 -15.00 6.24
N ALA A 60 1.93 -14.02 6.25
CA ALA A 60 0.80 -14.05 7.18
C ALA A 60 -0.07 -15.29 6.98
N LYS A 61 -0.31 -15.67 5.72
CA LYS A 61 -1.10 -16.86 5.37
C LYS A 61 -0.43 -18.18 5.77
N VAL A 62 0.89 -18.30 5.66
CA VAL A 62 1.57 -19.54 6.07
C VAL A 62 1.69 -19.64 7.60
N ILE A 63 1.83 -18.51 8.32
CA ILE A 63 1.73 -18.49 9.78
C ILE A 63 0.37 -19.00 10.24
N ASP A 64 -0.72 -18.53 9.62
CA ASP A 64 -2.09 -19.00 9.88
C ASP A 64 -2.23 -20.51 9.68
N LYS A 65 -1.70 -21.02 8.56
CA LYS A 65 -1.67 -22.46 8.25
C LYS A 65 -0.96 -23.26 9.34
N HIS A 66 0.28 -22.90 9.71
CA HIS A 66 1.04 -23.62 10.75
C HIS A 66 0.39 -23.51 12.12
N THR A 67 -0.25 -22.38 12.42
CA THR A 67 -0.99 -22.21 13.68
C THR A 67 -2.16 -23.17 13.74
N LEU A 68 -2.98 -23.22 12.69
CA LEU A 68 -4.13 -24.12 12.63
C LEU A 68 -3.71 -25.60 12.62
N GLU A 69 -2.61 -25.95 11.97
CA GLU A 69 -2.05 -27.30 12.03
C GLU A 69 -1.62 -27.67 13.46
N ALA A 70 -1.01 -26.74 14.20
CA ALA A 70 -0.59 -26.97 15.58
C ALA A 70 -1.77 -27.05 16.56
N THR A 71 -2.85 -26.31 16.34
CA THR A 71 -3.99 -26.17 17.26
C THR A 71 -5.17 -27.09 16.93
N ASP A 72 -4.98 -28.07 16.04
CA ASP A 72 -6.05 -28.94 15.51
C ASP A 72 -7.22 -28.15 14.87
N GLY A 73 -6.88 -27.08 14.15
CA GLY A 73 -7.82 -26.22 13.42
C GLY A 73 -8.51 -25.15 14.27
N ARG A 74 -8.09 -24.96 15.53
CA ARG A 74 -8.70 -23.98 16.45
C ARG A 74 -7.98 -22.64 16.43
N THR A 75 -8.74 -21.56 16.40
CA THR A 75 -8.24 -20.20 16.59
C THR A 75 -7.95 -19.91 18.08
N TYR A 76 -7.24 -18.83 18.36
CA TYR A 76 -6.95 -18.38 19.74
C TYR A 76 -8.20 -18.32 20.64
N ALA A 77 -9.34 -17.90 20.09
CA ALA A 77 -10.59 -17.77 20.84
C ALA A 77 -11.26 -19.12 21.15
N GLU A 78 -10.93 -20.17 20.40
CA GLU A 78 -11.51 -21.51 20.50
C GLU A 78 -10.68 -22.45 21.38
N LEU A 79 -9.45 -22.07 21.71
CA LEU A 79 -8.61 -22.79 22.67
C LEU A 79 -9.12 -22.56 24.09
N ASP A 80 -8.94 -23.56 24.95
CA ASP A 80 -9.17 -23.42 26.39
C ASP A 80 -8.19 -22.40 26.99
N ARG A 81 -8.55 -21.84 28.15
CA ARG A 81 -7.73 -20.81 28.80
C ARG A 81 -6.39 -21.37 29.27
N GLU A 82 -6.37 -22.61 29.72
CA GLU A 82 -5.20 -23.32 30.24
C GLU A 82 -4.47 -24.13 29.15
N ASP A 83 -4.87 -24.01 27.88
CA ASP A 83 -4.22 -24.71 26.77
C ASP A 83 -2.78 -24.17 26.55
N PRO A 84 -1.75 -25.04 26.53
CA PRO A 84 -0.37 -24.60 26.34
C PRO A 84 -0.11 -23.94 24.96
N LEU A 85 -0.94 -24.21 23.95
CA LEU A 85 -0.81 -23.64 22.61
C LEU A 85 -1.49 -22.27 22.50
N ARG A 86 -2.23 -21.84 23.53
CA ARG A 86 -2.94 -20.57 23.54
C ARG A 86 -2.00 -19.38 23.34
N GLU A 87 -0.83 -19.40 23.97
CA GLU A 87 0.20 -18.37 23.81
C GLU A 87 0.74 -18.34 22.38
N THR A 88 1.04 -19.50 21.80
CA THR A 88 1.51 -19.61 20.41
C THR A 88 0.48 -19.10 19.39
N ALA A 89 -0.80 -19.43 19.58
CA ALA A 89 -1.89 -18.95 18.74
C ALA A 89 -2.07 -17.42 18.86
N MET A 90 -1.87 -16.87 20.05
CA MET A 90 -1.92 -15.43 20.31
C MET A 90 -0.79 -14.70 19.57
N ASP A 91 0.44 -15.16 19.72
CA ASP A 91 1.60 -14.57 19.05
C ASP A 91 1.47 -14.64 17.54
N SER A 92 1.00 -15.78 17.02
CA SER A 92 0.76 -15.96 15.59
C SER A 92 -0.28 -14.97 15.07
N ALA A 93 -1.37 -14.75 15.80
CA ALA A 93 -2.38 -13.75 15.45
C ALA A 93 -1.82 -12.32 15.45
N PHE A 94 -0.94 -11.98 16.41
CA PHE A 94 -0.28 -10.68 16.44
C PHE A 94 0.68 -10.48 15.25
N LEU A 95 1.49 -11.49 14.93
CA LEU A 95 2.37 -11.46 13.76
C LEU A 95 1.56 -11.27 12.48
N GLN A 96 0.50 -12.05 12.28
CA GLN A 96 -0.40 -11.91 11.13
C GLN A 96 -1.00 -10.50 11.05
N ALA A 97 -1.52 -9.97 12.15
CA ALA A 97 -2.10 -8.64 12.19
C ALA A 97 -1.07 -7.55 11.82
N SER A 98 0.17 -7.68 12.31
CA SER A 98 1.25 -6.74 11.97
C SER A 98 1.64 -6.80 10.48
N LEU A 99 1.68 -8.00 9.90
CA LEU A 99 1.95 -8.21 8.48
C LEU A 99 0.81 -7.67 7.61
N PHE A 100 -0.45 -7.93 7.95
CA PHE A 100 -1.60 -7.36 7.24
C PHE A 100 -1.68 -5.84 7.37
N THR A 101 -1.33 -5.27 8.53
CA THR A 101 -1.22 -3.82 8.69
C THR A 101 -0.19 -3.23 7.73
N SER A 102 0.92 -3.94 7.50
CA SER A 102 1.93 -3.56 6.51
C SER A 102 1.40 -3.67 5.07
N VAL A 103 0.63 -4.72 4.75
CA VAL A 103 -0.06 -4.85 3.44
C VAL A 103 -1.01 -3.67 3.20
N VAL A 104 -1.78 -3.29 4.21
CA VAL A 104 -2.68 -2.12 4.16
C VAL A 104 -1.87 -0.83 3.94
N ALA A 105 -0.73 -0.66 4.63
CA ALA A 105 0.12 0.51 4.44
C ALA A 105 0.64 0.64 3.00
N PHE A 106 1.07 -0.46 2.38
CA PHE A 106 1.40 -0.48 0.94
C PHE A 106 0.20 -0.13 0.06
N GLY A 107 -0.98 -0.68 0.36
CA GLY A 107 -2.21 -0.38 -0.37
C GLY A 107 -2.58 1.11 -0.30
N VAL A 108 -2.48 1.72 0.87
CA VAL A 108 -2.73 3.16 1.07
C VAL A 108 -1.69 4.01 0.33
N ALA A 109 -0.41 3.64 0.37
CA ALA A 109 0.62 4.31 -0.40
C ALA A 109 0.33 4.24 -1.91
N ALA A 110 -0.07 3.07 -2.44
CA ALA A 110 -0.45 2.91 -3.85
C ALA A 110 -1.64 3.81 -4.22
N MET A 111 -2.67 3.85 -3.37
CA MET A 111 -3.83 4.71 -3.56
C MET A 111 -3.44 6.19 -3.59
N ALA A 112 -2.60 6.64 -2.66
CA ALA A 112 -2.12 8.02 -2.62
C ALA A 112 -1.34 8.40 -3.88
N ALA A 113 -0.48 7.51 -4.38
CA ALA A 113 0.21 7.71 -5.65
C ALA A 113 -0.78 7.81 -6.83
N ALA A 114 -1.76 6.90 -6.91
CA ALA A 114 -2.79 6.91 -7.95
C ALA A 114 -3.61 8.21 -7.94
N MET A 115 -4.03 8.66 -6.75
CA MET A 115 -4.70 9.95 -6.59
C MET A 115 -3.81 11.11 -7.03
N GLY A 116 -2.53 11.09 -6.70
CA GLY A 116 -1.59 12.11 -7.14
C GLY A 116 -1.48 12.19 -8.67
N VAL A 117 -1.48 11.05 -9.35
CA VAL A 117 -1.53 10.99 -10.83
C VAL A 117 -2.82 11.63 -11.35
N ILE A 118 -3.97 11.32 -10.74
CA ILE A 118 -5.27 11.92 -11.13
C ILE A 118 -5.24 13.45 -10.96
N PHE A 119 -4.70 13.97 -9.86
CA PHE A 119 -4.57 15.42 -9.64
C PHE A 119 -3.68 16.10 -10.68
N ILE A 120 -2.58 15.45 -11.07
CA ILE A 120 -1.71 15.95 -12.15
C ILE A 120 -2.48 15.98 -13.47
N LEU A 121 -3.19 14.90 -13.83
CA LEU A 121 -3.98 14.84 -15.06
C LEU A 121 -5.07 15.93 -15.10
N ILE A 122 -5.76 16.17 -13.99
CA ILE A 122 -6.73 17.27 -13.87
C ILE A 122 -6.05 18.62 -14.10
N GLY A 123 -4.90 18.86 -13.47
CA GLY A 123 -4.18 20.12 -13.61
C GLY A 123 -3.65 20.36 -15.02
N LEU A 124 -3.18 19.31 -15.69
CA LEU A 124 -2.78 19.35 -17.11
C LEU A 124 -4.00 19.61 -18.02
N GLY A 125 -5.14 18.99 -17.75
CA GLY A 125 -6.39 19.23 -18.48
C GLY A 125 -6.87 20.68 -18.39
N ILE A 126 -6.83 21.28 -17.20
CA ILE A 126 -7.17 22.71 -17.02
C ILE A 126 -6.22 23.61 -17.83
N ARG A 127 -4.92 23.25 -17.88
CA ARG A 127 -3.91 24.00 -18.63
C ARG A 127 -4.18 23.93 -20.13
N ASP A 128 -4.44 22.74 -20.68
CA ASP A 128 -4.75 22.55 -22.11
C ASP A 128 -5.97 23.40 -22.52
N VAL A 129 -7.07 23.30 -21.78
CA VAL A 129 -8.30 24.10 -22.04
C VAL A 129 -8.01 25.61 -22.00
N SER A 130 -7.17 26.07 -21.07
CA SER A 130 -6.80 27.49 -21.00
C SER A 130 -6.00 27.95 -22.20
N THR A 131 -5.10 27.12 -22.73
CA THR A 131 -4.28 27.47 -23.92
C THR A 131 -5.10 27.50 -25.20
N ARG A 132 -6.04 26.56 -25.37
CA ARG A 132 -6.97 26.52 -26.51
C ARG A 132 -7.96 27.68 -26.49
N ALA A 133 -8.40 28.12 -25.31
CA ALA A 133 -9.28 29.28 -25.19
C ALA A 133 -8.57 30.58 -25.59
N ALA A 134 -7.31 30.77 -25.18
CA ALA A 134 -6.54 31.96 -25.51
C ALA A 134 -6.29 32.10 -27.02
N SER A 135 -5.85 31.01 -27.67
CA SER A 135 -5.60 30.99 -29.12
C SER A 135 -6.84 31.28 -29.97
N ARG A 136 -8.04 30.89 -29.51
CA ARG A 136 -9.29 31.22 -30.21
C ARG A 136 -9.62 32.72 -30.14
N THR A 137 -9.37 33.36 -29.00
CA THR A 137 -9.58 34.80 -28.84
C THR A 137 -8.68 35.60 -29.78
N ASP A 138 -7.40 35.23 -29.88
CA ASP A 138 -6.43 35.91 -30.75
C ASP A 138 -6.80 35.78 -32.24
N ALA A 139 -7.35 34.64 -32.65
CA ALA A 139 -7.82 34.43 -34.02
C ALA A 139 -9.01 35.35 -34.39
N THR A 140 -9.91 35.60 -33.44
CA THR A 140 -11.08 36.48 -33.67
C THR A 140 -10.74 37.96 -33.63
N SER A 141 -9.62 38.38 -33.01
CA SER A 141 -9.21 39.79 -32.99
C SER A 141 -8.36 40.22 -34.19
N THR A 142 -8.04 39.30 -35.10
CA THR A 142 -7.21 39.56 -36.29
C THR A 142 -8.05 39.70 -37.58
N ASP A 143 -9.36 39.42 -37.52
CA ASP A 143 -10.37 39.74 -38.55
C ASP A 143 -11.04 41.09 -38.25
#